data_AF-A0A366LRF8-F1
#
_entry.id   AF-A0A366LRF8-F1
#
_cell.length_a   1.000
_cell.length_b   1.000
_cell.length_c   1.000
_cell.angle_alpha   90.00
_cell.angle_beta   90.00
_cell.angle_gamma   90.00
#
_symmetry.space_group_name_H-M   'P 1'
#
loop_
_entity.id
_entity.type
_entity.pdbx_description
1 polymer ?
#
loop_
_entity_poly.entity_id
_entity_poly.type
_entity_poly.pdbx_seq_one_letter_code
_entity_poly.pdbx_strand_id
1 'polypeptide(L)'
;MSNFEERLLSALKQDMAGRSATDPADAGIGLAPVARGPRWRRGYGLAAAAAGVAAVAATTVTIGGGLGGAAFAVTTDPDGSVGVRIDDFRDADGLEAALRRKGISAVVDYLPSGQTCRQPRGKAARHSGKLTTGLTMGADGSLGFTIEQGRIAKGDTLVLTVSAGGTDKAPVSSALEIITGPVAPCHPVPLPALPPPGGNDDDRGPSLNEQQGTATDPPGTTTSQEG
;
A
#
# COMPACT_ATOMS: atom_id res chain seq x y z
N MET A 1 -25.72 -22.04 -16.75
CA MET A 1 -25.24 -20.73 -16.27
C MET A 1 -24.12 -20.25 -17.18
N SER A 2 -24.44 -19.65 -18.35
CA SER A 2 -23.42 -19.26 -19.36
C SER A 2 -23.59 -17.83 -19.89
N ASN A 3 -24.72 -17.17 -19.62
CA ASN A 3 -24.99 -15.82 -20.16
C ASN A 3 -24.28 -14.69 -19.40
N PHE A 4 -23.91 -14.90 -18.13
CA PHE A 4 -23.32 -13.84 -17.30
C PHE A 4 -21.84 -13.65 -17.61
N GLU A 5 -21.10 -14.75 -17.76
CA GLU A 5 -19.67 -14.75 -18.09
C GLU A 5 -19.42 -14.21 -19.50
N GLU A 6 -20.28 -14.56 -20.47
CA GLU A 6 -20.20 -14.04 -21.84
C GLU A 6 -20.46 -12.52 -21.92
N ARG A 7 -21.34 -11.98 -21.06
CA ARG A 7 -21.57 -10.52 -20.95
C ARG A 7 -20.39 -9.78 -20.33
N LEU A 8 -19.75 -10.35 -19.30
CA LEU A 8 -18.54 -9.75 -18.70
C LEU A 8 -17.38 -9.75 -19.69
N LEU A 9 -17.17 -10.87 -20.40
CA LEU A 9 -16.10 -10.99 -21.38
C LEU A 9 -16.29 -10.04 -22.56
N SER A 10 -17.53 -9.85 -23.02
CA SER A 10 -17.83 -8.91 -24.12
C SER A 10 -17.62 -7.45 -23.72
N ALA A 11 -18.03 -7.07 -22.50
CA ALA A 11 -17.79 -5.73 -21.97
C ALA A 11 -16.29 -5.43 -21.82
N LEU A 12 -15.50 -6.40 -21.33
CA LEU A 12 -14.05 -6.24 -21.19
C LEU A 12 -13.35 -6.14 -22.55
N LYS A 13 -13.81 -6.90 -23.56
CA LYS A 13 -13.28 -6.82 -24.93
C LYS A 13 -13.58 -5.49 -25.61
N GLN A 14 -14.76 -4.91 -25.37
CA GLN A 14 -15.09 -3.57 -25.88
C GLN A 14 -14.22 -2.49 -25.26
N ASP A 15 -13.91 -2.58 -23.97
CA ASP A 15 -13.06 -1.60 -23.30
C ASP A 15 -11.60 -1.68 -23.80
N MET A 16 -11.09 -2.89 -24.08
CA MET A 16 -9.79 -3.07 -24.72
C MET A 16 -9.76 -2.56 -26.16
N ALA A 17 -10.80 -2.84 -26.96
CA ALA A 17 -10.88 -2.34 -28.34
C ALA A 17 -10.99 -0.81 -28.41
N GLY A 18 -11.67 -0.18 -27.45
CA GLY A 18 -11.70 1.28 -27.30
C GLY A 18 -10.34 1.89 -26.98
N ARG A 19 -9.53 1.22 -26.14
CA ARG A 19 -8.14 1.63 -25.85
C ARG A 19 -7.20 1.40 -27.04
N SER A 20 -7.38 0.33 -27.81
CA SER A 20 -6.57 0.05 -29.01
C SER A 20 -6.86 0.98 -30.19
N ALA A 21 -8.02 1.63 -30.23
CA ALA A 21 -8.38 2.57 -31.29
C ALA A 21 -7.92 4.02 -31.03
N THR A 22 -7.21 4.29 -29.93
CA THR A 22 -6.74 5.64 -29.56
C THR A 22 -5.21 5.79 -29.67
N ASP A 23 -4.58 5.05 -30.58
CA ASP A 23 -3.20 5.32 -31.01
C ASP A 23 -3.21 5.82 -32.47
N PRO A 24 -3.02 7.13 -32.73
CA PRO A 24 -2.83 7.66 -34.07
C PRO A 24 -1.37 7.43 -34.48
N ALA A 25 -1.08 6.21 -34.95
CA ALA A 25 0.23 5.86 -35.48
C ALA A 25 0.10 5.12 -36.82
N ASP A 26 -0.56 5.74 -37.81
CA ASP A 26 -0.20 5.57 -39.22
C ASP A 26 -0.79 6.71 -40.07
N ALA A 27 -0.01 7.78 -40.25
CA ALA A 27 -0.18 8.72 -41.34
C ALA A 27 1.19 8.87 -42.01
N GLY A 28 1.34 8.11 -43.09
CA GLY A 28 2.51 7.98 -43.96
C GLY A 28 3.47 9.16 -43.98
N ILE A 29 4.74 8.83 -43.76
CA ILE A 29 5.87 9.65 -44.21
C ILE A 29 5.82 9.70 -45.74
N GLY A 30 5.15 10.73 -46.26
CA GLY A 30 5.18 11.10 -47.66
C GLY A 30 6.61 11.49 -48.04
N LEU A 31 7.27 10.63 -48.82
CA LEU A 31 8.42 11.02 -49.63
C LEU A 31 7.96 12.03 -50.68
N ALA A 32 8.21 13.31 -50.44
CA ALA A 32 8.16 14.36 -51.46
C ALA A 32 9.60 14.87 -51.76
N PRO A 33 9.87 15.33 -53.00
CA PRO A 33 11.13 15.08 -53.68
C PRO A 33 12.27 16.06 -53.37
N VAL A 34 13.47 15.62 -53.74
CA VAL A 34 14.76 16.33 -53.70
C VAL A 34 14.75 17.66 -54.47
N ALA A 35 15.38 18.69 -53.90
CA ALA A 35 16.04 19.75 -54.67
C ALA A 35 17.35 20.15 -53.97
N ARG A 36 18.47 20.11 -54.72
CA ARG A 36 19.84 20.35 -54.25
C ARG A 36 20.25 21.83 -54.39
N GLY A 37 20.75 22.41 -53.29
CA GLY A 37 21.81 23.45 -53.16
C GLY A 37 21.58 24.87 -53.75
N PRO A 38 22.52 25.85 -53.58
CA PRO A 38 23.57 26.02 -52.56
C PRO A 38 23.60 27.43 -51.87
N ARG A 39 24.32 27.52 -50.74
CA ARG A 39 24.96 28.69 -50.05
C ARG A 39 24.65 30.13 -50.50
N TRP A 40 24.10 30.98 -49.61
CA TRP A 40 24.67 32.29 -49.17
C TRP A 40 23.71 33.15 -48.28
N ARG A 41 24.27 33.63 -47.16
CA ARG A 41 24.10 34.95 -46.48
C ARG A 41 22.70 35.52 -46.15
N ARG A 42 22.59 35.90 -44.86
CA ARG A 42 21.91 37.08 -44.25
C ARG A 42 20.37 37.16 -44.30
N GLY A 43 19.79 37.39 -43.12
CA GLY A 43 18.70 38.37 -42.95
C GLY A 43 17.42 37.86 -42.30
N TYR A 44 17.15 38.41 -41.11
CA TYR A 44 15.84 38.73 -40.53
C TYR A 44 14.80 37.63 -40.28
N GLY A 45 14.48 37.48 -38.99
CA GLY A 45 13.09 37.51 -38.51
C GLY A 45 12.32 36.20 -38.57
N LEU A 46 12.35 35.44 -37.46
CA LEU A 46 11.34 34.43 -37.15
C LEU A 46 10.99 34.60 -35.67
N ALA A 47 9.91 35.32 -35.38
CA ALA A 47 8.58 34.74 -35.20
C ALA A 47 8.55 33.89 -33.93
N ALA A 48 8.08 34.51 -32.85
CA ALA A 48 7.79 33.87 -31.58
C ALA A 48 6.72 32.79 -31.78
N ALA A 49 7.15 31.53 -31.87
CA ALA A 49 6.28 30.40 -31.65
C ALA A 49 6.25 30.15 -30.13
N ALA A 50 5.12 30.45 -29.51
CA ALA A 50 4.84 30.12 -28.12
C ALA A 50 4.99 28.60 -27.94
N ALA A 51 6.10 28.18 -27.31
CA ALA A 51 6.27 26.82 -26.86
C ALA A 51 5.32 26.59 -25.68
N GLY A 52 4.20 25.92 -25.95
CA GLY A 52 3.38 25.33 -24.90
C GLY A 52 4.22 24.29 -24.18
N VAL A 53 4.71 24.65 -22.98
CA VAL A 53 5.36 23.69 -22.09
C VAL A 53 4.26 22.80 -21.53
N ALA A 54 4.02 21.65 -22.17
CA ALA A 54 3.34 20.56 -21.52
C ALA A 54 4.22 20.16 -20.33
N ALA A 55 3.79 20.51 -19.12
CA ALA A 55 4.48 20.11 -17.89
C ALA A 55 4.33 18.58 -17.77
N VAL A 56 5.33 17.84 -18.25
CA VAL A 56 5.44 16.41 -18.01
C VAL A 56 5.69 16.25 -16.52
N ALA A 57 4.69 15.80 -15.77
CA ALA A 57 4.86 15.45 -14.37
C ALA A 57 5.87 14.30 -14.29
N ALA A 58 7.11 14.60 -13.87
CA ALA A 58 8.18 13.62 -13.81
C ALA A 58 7.97 12.69 -12.61
N THR A 59 7.72 11.42 -12.87
CA THR A 59 7.76 10.38 -11.84
C THR A 59 9.22 10.10 -11.49
N THR A 60 9.56 10.15 -10.21
CA THR A 60 10.92 9.84 -9.73
C THR A 60 10.94 8.43 -9.18
N VAL A 61 11.90 7.62 -9.65
CA VAL A 61 12.09 6.24 -9.19
C VAL A 61 13.45 6.13 -8.51
N THR A 62 13.46 5.58 -7.31
CA THR A 62 14.70 5.17 -6.63
C THR A 62 14.73 3.66 -6.50
N ILE A 63 15.77 3.04 -7.02
CA ILE A 63 16.01 1.59 -6.98
C ILE A 63 17.19 1.35 -6.04
N GLY A 64 17.08 0.36 -5.14
CA GLY A 64 18.16 -0.05 -4.24
C GLY A 64 18.28 -1.57 -4.13
N GLY A 65 19.50 -2.07 -3.94
CA GLY A 65 19.80 -3.50 -3.82
C GLY A 65 21.28 -3.82 -4.05
N GLY A 66 21.73 -4.99 -3.57
CA GLY A 66 23.11 -5.48 -3.70
C GLY A 66 23.41 -6.18 -5.04
N LEU A 67 24.56 -6.88 -5.11
CA LEU A 67 25.11 -7.54 -6.32
C LEU A 67 24.21 -8.62 -6.97
N GLY A 68 23.03 -8.90 -6.40
CA GLY A 68 22.05 -9.88 -6.90
C GLY A 68 20.75 -9.28 -7.42
N GLY A 69 20.72 -7.99 -7.79
CA GLY A 69 19.53 -7.31 -8.32
C GLY A 69 18.88 -6.33 -7.33
N ALA A 70 17.91 -5.56 -7.82
CA ALA A 70 17.15 -4.59 -7.04
C ALA A 70 16.33 -5.29 -5.95
N ALA A 71 16.52 -4.88 -4.70
CA ALA A 71 15.77 -5.37 -3.55
C ALA A 71 14.44 -4.62 -3.38
N PHE A 72 14.39 -3.36 -3.83
CA PHE A 72 13.18 -2.54 -3.76
C PHE A 72 13.20 -1.42 -4.79
N ALA A 73 12.01 -0.87 -5.03
CA ALA A 73 11.78 0.36 -5.75
C ALA A 73 10.86 1.29 -4.94
N VAL A 74 11.22 2.57 -4.84
CA VAL A 74 10.38 3.63 -4.28
C VAL A 74 10.08 4.64 -5.38
N THR A 75 8.80 4.84 -5.67
CA THR A 75 8.29 5.75 -6.69
C THR A 75 7.58 6.92 -6.05
N THR A 76 7.69 8.10 -6.66
CA THR A 76 6.84 9.24 -6.31
C THR A 76 5.91 9.51 -7.47
N ASP A 77 4.62 9.44 -7.20
CA ASP A 77 3.56 9.66 -8.18
C ASP A 77 3.24 11.16 -8.29
N PRO A 78 2.57 11.60 -9.37
CA PRO A 78 2.28 13.01 -9.62
C PRO A 78 1.41 13.69 -8.55
N ASP A 79 0.60 12.91 -7.84
CA ASP A 79 -0.24 13.35 -6.72
C ASP A 79 0.54 13.51 -5.40
N GLY A 80 1.84 13.20 -5.39
CA GLY A 80 2.71 13.28 -4.24
C GLY A 80 2.65 12.05 -3.32
N SER A 81 1.90 11.01 -3.70
CA SER A 81 1.96 9.72 -3.02
C SER A 81 3.29 9.01 -3.30
N VAL A 82 3.70 8.15 -2.35
CA VAL A 82 4.94 7.38 -2.44
C VAL A 82 4.60 5.91 -2.52
N GLY A 83 4.82 5.33 -3.70
CA GLY A 83 4.71 3.89 -3.93
C GLY A 83 5.99 3.18 -3.49
N VAL A 84 5.83 2.03 -2.84
CA VAL A 84 6.93 1.17 -2.41
C VAL A 84 6.66 -0.23 -2.92
N ARG A 85 7.67 -0.82 -3.55
CA ARG A 85 7.71 -2.22 -3.94
C ARG A 85 8.99 -2.86 -3.42
N ILE A 86 8.87 -4.01 -2.79
CA ILE A 86 9.98 -4.78 -2.22
C ILE A 86 9.99 -6.14 -2.87
N ASP A 87 11.08 -6.44 -3.57
CA ASP A 87 11.30 -7.68 -4.30
C ASP A 87 12.22 -8.64 -3.51
N ASP A 88 13.08 -8.12 -2.64
CA ASP A 88 13.98 -8.90 -1.79
C ASP A 88 14.09 -8.30 -0.38
N PHE A 89 13.74 -9.10 0.64
CA PHE A 89 13.67 -8.70 2.05
C PHE A 89 15.03 -8.75 2.76
N ARG A 90 16.08 -8.18 2.15
CA ARG A 90 17.46 -8.19 2.67
C ARG A 90 18.06 -6.81 2.93
N ASP A 91 17.48 -5.75 2.37
CA ASP A 91 18.04 -4.39 2.40
C ASP A 91 17.10 -3.41 3.12
N ALA A 92 16.98 -3.59 4.43
CA ALA A 92 16.15 -2.72 5.28
C ALA A 92 16.69 -1.28 5.31
N ASP A 93 17.99 -1.13 5.60
CA ASP A 93 18.66 0.18 5.69
C ASP A 93 18.55 0.98 4.38
N GLY A 94 18.68 0.32 3.22
CA GLY A 94 18.51 0.94 1.92
C GLY A 94 17.10 1.48 1.71
N LEU A 95 16.08 0.70 2.09
CA LEU A 95 14.68 1.09 1.98
C LEU A 95 14.36 2.26 2.93
N GLU A 96 14.80 2.20 4.18
CA GLU A 96 14.66 3.30 5.15
C GLU A 96 15.30 4.59 4.64
N ALA A 97 16.53 4.49 4.10
CA ALA A 97 17.21 5.62 3.52
C ALA A 97 16.46 6.20 2.31
N ALA A 98 15.87 5.34 1.47
CA ALA A 98 15.08 5.78 0.33
C ALA A 98 13.80 6.52 0.75
N LEU A 99 13.06 5.99 1.72
CA LEU A 99 11.89 6.64 2.29
C LEU A 99 12.24 7.96 2.97
N ARG A 100 13.36 8.01 3.70
CA ARG A 100 13.85 9.23 4.34
C ARG A 100 14.16 10.35 3.34
N ARG A 101 14.69 10.02 2.15
CA ARG A 101 14.89 11.00 1.07
C ARG A 101 13.56 11.59 0.55
N LYS A 102 12.44 10.90 0.78
CA LYS A 102 11.08 11.38 0.48
C LYS A 102 10.40 12.06 1.68
N GLY A 103 11.14 12.30 2.77
CA GLY A 103 10.62 12.95 3.98
C GLY A 103 9.84 12.02 4.90
N ILE A 104 9.89 10.71 4.67
CA ILE A 104 9.19 9.70 5.47
C ILE A 104 10.19 9.09 6.46
N SER A 105 9.92 9.20 7.75
CA SER A 105 10.67 8.44 8.77
C SER A 105 10.13 7.02 8.79
N ALA A 106 11.00 6.04 8.62
CA ALA A 106 10.63 4.63 8.57
C ALA A 106 11.61 3.78 9.39
N VAL A 107 11.09 2.68 9.93
CA VAL A 107 11.83 1.57 10.52
C VAL A 107 11.34 0.29 9.85
N VAL A 108 12.27 -0.51 9.34
CA VAL A 108 12.00 -1.72 8.57
C VAL A 108 12.66 -2.91 9.25
N ASP A 109 11.86 -3.86 9.71
CA ASP A 109 12.34 -5.06 10.39
C ASP A 109 12.06 -6.30 9.53
N TYR A 110 13.12 -6.86 8.95
CA TYR A 110 13.08 -8.16 8.28
C TYR A 110 13.49 -9.26 9.25
N LEU A 111 12.57 -10.16 9.54
CA LEU A 111 12.69 -11.18 10.57
C LEU A 111 12.73 -12.60 9.97
N PRO A 112 13.36 -13.55 10.69
CA PRO A 112 13.25 -14.96 10.37
C PRO A 112 11.79 -15.44 10.34
N SER A 113 11.56 -16.56 9.66
CA SER A 113 10.22 -17.13 9.55
C SER A 113 9.62 -17.44 10.92
N GLY A 114 8.33 -17.12 11.07
CA GLY A 114 7.59 -17.36 12.31
C GLY A 114 7.96 -16.44 13.48
N GLN A 115 8.65 -15.32 13.24
CA GLN A 115 8.96 -14.32 14.27
C GLN A 115 8.30 -12.98 14.01
N THR A 116 8.01 -12.24 15.08
CA THR A 116 7.57 -10.84 15.07
C THR A 116 8.36 -10.04 16.11
N CYS A 117 8.18 -8.73 16.15
CA CYS A 117 8.80 -7.92 17.19
C CYS A 117 7.91 -7.86 18.44
N ARG A 118 8.53 -7.96 19.62
CA ARG A 118 7.84 -7.78 20.90
C ARG A 118 7.16 -6.41 20.96
N GLN A 119 5.86 -6.39 21.23
CA GLN A 119 5.06 -5.18 21.43
C GLN A 119 4.94 -4.83 22.93
N PRO A 120 4.67 -3.55 23.28
CA PRO A 120 4.60 -2.39 22.40
C PRO A 120 5.99 -1.85 22.02
N ARG A 121 6.15 -1.39 20.78
CA ARG A 121 7.38 -0.68 20.33
C ARG A 121 7.27 0.83 20.35
N GLY A 122 6.12 1.33 20.75
CA GLY A 122 5.80 2.73 20.88
C GLY A 122 4.29 2.92 20.95
N LYS A 123 3.84 4.16 20.85
CA LYS A 123 2.41 4.49 20.84
C LYS A 123 1.90 4.49 19.41
N ALA A 124 0.89 3.67 19.11
CA ALA A 124 0.22 3.72 17.81
C ALA A 124 -0.34 5.12 17.53
N ALA A 125 -0.13 5.61 16.31
CA ALA A 125 -0.76 6.84 15.85
C ALA A 125 -2.27 6.62 15.69
N ARG A 126 -3.05 7.70 15.81
CA ARG A 126 -4.53 7.70 15.73
C ARG A 126 -5.10 7.08 14.43
N HIS A 127 -4.25 6.90 13.42
CA HIS A 127 -4.63 6.54 12.05
C HIS A 127 -3.88 5.30 11.51
N SER A 128 -3.19 4.55 12.39
CA SER A 128 -2.35 3.39 11.98
C SER A 128 -3.15 2.29 11.28
N GLY A 129 -4.39 2.02 11.69
CA GLY A 129 -5.18 0.88 11.18
C GLY A 129 -5.50 0.89 9.67
N LYS A 130 -5.46 2.04 8.98
CA LYS A 130 -5.69 2.08 7.52
C LYS A 130 -4.48 1.64 6.69
N LEU A 131 -3.28 1.62 7.27
CA LEU A 131 -2.06 1.26 6.51
C LEU A 131 -1.86 -0.24 6.41
N THR A 132 -2.28 -1.00 7.42
CA THR A 132 -2.19 -2.46 7.41
C THR A 132 -3.03 -3.08 6.28
N THR A 133 -4.14 -2.45 5.91
CA THR A 133 -4.98 -2.87 4.76
C THR A 133 -4.42 -2.47 3.38
N GLY A 134 -3.38 -1.62 3.33
CA GLY A 134 -2.80 -1.13 2.08
C GLY A 134 -1.65 -1.98 1.54
N LEU A 135 -1.28 -3.06 2.24
CA LEU A 135 -0.27 -4.01 1.79
C LEU A 135 -0.84 -4.92 0.71
N THR A 136 -0.10 -5.09 -0.36
CA THR A 136 -0.41 -5.97 -1.49
C THR A 136 0.71 -6.98 -1.67
N MET A 137 0.35 -8.23 -1.90
CA MET A 137 1.29 -9.30 -2.23
C MET A 137 1.24 -9.57 -3.73
N GLY A 138 2.37 -9.47 -4.41
CA GLY A 138 2.52 -9.90 -5.79
C GLY A 138 2.56 -11.42 -5.91
N ALA A 139 2.14 -11.94 -7.07
CA ALA A 139 2.21 -13.37 -7.37
C ALA A 139 3.65 -13.92 -7.40
N ASP A 140 4.62 -13.02 -7.57
CA ASP A 140 6.06 -13.24 -7.54
C ASP A 140 6.66 -13.18 -6.11
N GLY A 141 5.83 -12.99 -5.09
CA GLY A 141 6.28 -12.87 -3.69
C GLY A 141 6.74 -11.45 -3.30
N SER A 142 6.62 -10.47 -4.18
CA SER A 142 6.91 -9.06 -3.86
C SER A 142 5.87 -8.45 -2.92
N LEU A 143 6.29 -7.51 -2.09
CA LEU A 143 5.40 -6.74 -1.21
C LEU A 143 5.27 -5.30 -1.73
N GLY A 144 4.05 -4.82 -1.90
CA GLY A 144 3.76 -3.46 -2.38
C GLY A 144 2.86 -2.68 -1.43
N PHE A 145 3.08 -1.38 -1.29
CA PHE A 145 2.15 -0.48 -0.61
C PHE A 145 2.35 0.97 -1.06
N THR A 146 1.33 1.80 -0.87
CA THR A 146 1.36 3.23 -1.19
C THR A 146 1.16 4.07 0.06
N ILE A 147 1.95 5.12 0.21
CA ILE A 147 1.84 6.10 1.27
C ILE A 147 1.28 7.40 0.68
N GLU A 148 0.04 7.71 1.03
CA GLU A 148 -0.58 8.98 0.64
C GLU A 148 0.15 10.18 1.21
N GLN A 149 0.15 11.29 0.46
CA GLN A 149 0.79 12.51 0.90
C GLN A 149 0.20 13.00 2.24
N GLY A 150 1.07 13.32 3.20
CA GLY A 150 0.66 13.80 4.53
C GLY A 150 0.07 12.72 5.44
N ARG A 151 0.07 11.44 5.03
CA ARG A 151 -0.46 10.34 5.86
C ARG A 151 0.36 10.08 7.12
N ILE A 152 1.67 10.31 7.04
CA ILE A 152 2.61 10.19 8.16
C ILE A 152 2.91 11.61 8.63
N ALA A 153 2.46 11.95 9.83
CA ALA A 153 2.70 13.26 10.40
C ALA A 153 4.20 13.47 10.65
N LYS A 154 4.64 14.74 10.66
CA LYS A 154 6.03 15.05 11.04
C LYS A 154 6.30 14.57 12.46
N GLY A 155 7.34 13.76 12.63
CA GLY A 155 7.70 13.16 13.91
C GLY A 155 7.05 11.80 14.19
N ASP A 156 6.12 11.34 13.34
CA ASP A 156 5.67 9.95 13.34
C ASP A 156 6.58 9.09 12.46
N THR A 157 6.64 7.80 12.78
CA THR A 157 7.49 6.81 12.10
C THR A 157 6.64 5.69 11.53
N LEU A 158 6.83 5.37 10.26
CA LEU A 158 6.28 4.19 9.62
C LEU A 158 7.07 2.95 10.06
N VAL A 159 6.39 1.92 10.52
CA VAL A 159 7.03 0.65 10.87
C VAL A 159 6.51 -0.43 9.94
N LEU A 160 7.43 -1.03 9.20
CA LEU A 160 7.18 -2.22 8.38
C LEU A 160 7.88 -3.40 9.05
N THR A 161 7.11 -4.39 9.48
CA THR A 161 7.65 -5.66 9.98
C THR A 161 7.29 -6.77 9.01
N VAL A 162 8.28 -7.53 8.55
CA VAL A 162 8.09 -8.65 7.63
C VAL A 162 8.76 -9.90 8.19
N SER A 163 8.00 -10.99 8.29
CA SER A 163 8.52 -12.31 8.65
C SER A 163 8.70 -13.14 7.39
N ALA A 164 9.94 -13.50 7.06
CA ALA A 164 10.25 -14.22 5.83
C ALA A 164 9.54 -15.59 5.74
N GLY A 165 9.15 -16.03 4.54
CA GLY A 165 8.60 -17.38 4.33
C GLY A 165 9.64 -18.47 4.06
N GLY A 166 10.93 -18.10 4.02
CA GLY A 166 12.02 -18.92 3.49
C GLY A 166 12.49 -18.40 2.12
N THR A 167 13.47 -19.06 1.51
CA THR A 167 14.01 -18.68 0.20
C THR A 167 12.91 -18.77 -0.87
N ASP A 168 12.77 -17.72 -1.69
CA ASP A 168 11.81 -17.62 -2.81
C ASP A 168 10.34 -17.84 -2.40
N LYS A 169 10.01 -17.59 -1.13
CA LYS A 169 8.66 -17.68 -0.60
C LYS A 169 8.19 -16.32 -0.12
N ALA A 170 6.91 -16.04 -0.40
CA ALA A 170 6.22 -14.89 0.16
C ALA A 170 6.36 -14.85 1.70
N PRO A 171 6.37 -13.66 2.32
CA PRO A 171 6.38 -13.52 3.76
C PRO A 171 5.24 -14.30 4.42
N VAL A 172 5.51 -14.97 5.54
CA VAL A 172 4.47 -15.64 6.35
C VAL A 172 3.68 -14.63 7.20
N SER A 173 4.26 -13.46 7.44
CA SER A 173 3.54 -12.34 8.04
C SER A 173 4.13 -11.01 7.56
N SER A 174 3.28 -10.00 7.40
CA SER A 174 3.71 -8.62 7.23
C SER A 174 2.74 -7.68 7.95
N ALA A 175 3.28 -6.61 8.53
CA ALA A 175 2.51 -5.59 9.22
C ALA A 175 3.07 -4.21 8.89
N LEU A 176 2.17 -3.27 8.61
CA LEU A 176 2.49 -1.87 8.39
C LEU A 176 1.69 -1.03 9.39
N GLU A 177 2.40 -0.25 10.20
CA GLU A 177 1.83 0.61 11.23
C GLU A 177 2.51 1.97 11.30
N ILE A 178 1.86 2.95 11.94
CA ILE A 178 2.49 4.23 12.28
C ILE A 178 2.62 4.31 13.79
N ILE A 179 3.83 4.60 14.26
CA ILE A 179 4.15 4.86 15.65
C ILE A 179 4.45 6.35 15.82
N THR A 180 3.92 6.94 16.89
CA THR A 180 4.24 8.32 17.26
C THR A 180 5.65 8.41 17.80
N GLY A 181 6.48 9.27 17.22
CA GLY A 181 7.85 9.48 17.67
C GLY A 181 8.83 8.38 17.25
N PRO A 182 9.96 8.25 17.97
CA PRO A 182 10.94 7.20 17.74
C PRO A 182 10.40 5.83 18.16
N VAL A 183 10.88 4.79 17.47
CA VAL A 183 10.46 3.40 17.65
C VAL A 183 11.49 2.64 18.47
N ALA A 184 11.05 1.86 19.46
CA ALA A 184 11.95 1.00 20.23
C ALA A 184 12.56 -0.10 19.34
N PRO A 185 13.79 -0.56 19.62
CA PRO A 185 14.42 -1.64 18.86
C PRO A 185 13.56 -2.92 18.79
N CYS A 186 13.64 -3.65 17.69
CA CYS A 186 12.94 -4.93 17.57
C CYS A 186 13.63 -5.97 18.44
N HIS A 187 12.86 -6.56 19.35
CA HIS A 187 13.23 -7.80 20.03
C HIS A 187 12.42 -8.94 19.42
N PRO A 188 13.03 -9.81 18.61
CA PRO A 188 12.30 -10.88 17.95
C PRO A 188 11.71 -11.87 18.97
N VAL A 189 10.45 -12.20 18.77
CA VAL A 189 9.68 -13.20 19.54
C VAL A 189 8.89 -14.08 18.57
N PRO A 190 8.52 -15.32 18.94
CA PRO A 190 7.66 -16.13 18.10
C PRO A 190 6.36 -15.39 17.74
N LEU A 191 5.94 -15.51 16.49
CA LEU A 191 4.68 -14.97 16.02
C LEU A 191 3.53 -15.64 16.80
N PRO A 192 2.64 -14.87 17.45
CA PRO A 192 1.50 -15.44 18.17
C PRO A 192 0.65 -16.30 17.22
N ALA A 193 0.20 -17.46 17.71
CA ALA A 193 -0.78 -18.24 16.98
C ALA A 193 -2.05 -17.40 16.80
N LEU A 194 -2.54 -17.32 15.56
CA LEU A 194 -3.86 -16.75 15.33
C LEU A 194 -4.87 -17.58 16.11
N PRO A 195 -5.83 -16.96 16.82
CA PRO A 195 -6.95 -17.71 17.36
C PRO A 195 -7.61 -18.44 16.19
N PRO A 196 -8.08 -19.69 16.40
CA PRO A 196 -8.83 -20.39 15.35
C PRO A 196 -9.96 -19.47 14.87
N PRO A 197 -10.27 -19.44 13.56
CA PRO A 197 -11.41 -18.70 13.08
C PRO A 197 -12.60 -19.12 13.94
N GLY A 198 -13.24 -18.15 14.60
CA GLY A 198 -14.33 -18.41 15.52
C GLY A 198 -15.31 -19.35 14.83
N GLY A 199 -15.39 -20.59 15.32
CA GLY A 199 -16.49 -21.47 14.96
C GLY A 199 -17.73 -20.71 15.38
N ASN A 200 -18.64 -20.50 14.43
CA ASN A 200 -19.96 -19.97 14.75
C ASN A 200 -20.70 -21.03 15.57
N ASP A 201 -20.38 -21.14 16.85
CA ASP A 201 -21.22 -21.81 17.85
C ASP A 201 -22.29 -20.81 18.33
N ASP A 202 -23.03 -20.22 17.38
CA ASP A 202 -24.18 -19.36 17.66
C ASP A 202 -25.30 -19.63 16.64
N ASP A 203 -25.89 -20.83 16.74
CA ASP A 203 -27.30 -21.07 16.41
C ASP A 203 -28.23 -20.59 17.55
N ARG A 204 -27.82 -19.51 18.25
CA ARG A 204 -28.63 -18.84 19.26
C ARG A 204 -28.41 -17.34 19.08
N GLY A 205 -29.22 -16.77 18.20
CA GLY A 205 -29.22 -15.35 17.89
C GLY A 205 -29.32 -14.46 19.14
N PRO A 206 -28.93 -13.17 19.01
CA PRO A 206 -28.90 -12.24 20.13
C PRO A 206 -30.31 -12.02 20.68
N SER A 207 -30.56 -12.46 21.91
CA SER A 207 -31.69 -11.95 22.68
C SER A 207 -31.32 -10.54 23.14
N LEU A 208 -31.80 -9.55 22.37
CA LEU A 208 -32.05 -8.22 22.88
C LEU A 208 -33.08 -8.36 24.00
N ASN A 209 -32.65 -8.30 25.25
CA ASN A 209 -33.53 -7.85 26.32
C ASN A 209 -32.91 -6.61 26.96
N GLU A 210 -33.51 -5.50 26.57
CA GLU A 210 -33.42 -4.17 27.16
C GLU A 210 -33.35 -4.19 28.69
N GLN A 211 -32.43 -3.39 29.22
CA GLN A 211 -32.56 -2.84 30.56
C GLN A 211 -33.78 -1.91 30.59
N GLN A 212 -34.73 -2.17 31.48
CA GLN A 212 -35.55 -1.12 32.07
C GLN A 212 -35.83 -1.46 33.53
N GLY A 213 -35.34 -0.59 34.41
CA GLY A 213 -35.16 -0.87 35.84
C GLY A 213 -36.43 -0.78 36.68
N THR A 214 -36.26 -1.16 37.94
CA THR A 214 -36.94 -0.54 39.08
C THR A 214 -36.08 -0.78 40.31
N ALA A 215 -35.77 0.31 41.00
CA ALA A 215 -35.37 0.28 42.41
C ALA A 215 -36.54 -0.27 43.25
N THR A 216 -36.25 -0.85 44.41
CA THR A 216 -36.83 -0.55 45.75
C THR A 216 -36.84 -1.79 46.67
N ASP A 217 -36.11 -1.65 47.78
CA ASP A 217 -36.18 -2.27 49.12
C ASP A 217 -36.33 -3.79 49.38
N PRO A 218 -35.76 -4.28 50.50
CA PRO A 218 -35.94 -5.64 51.01
C PRO A 218 -37.15 -5.73 51.96
N PRO A 219 -37.72 -6.93 52.20
CA PRO A 219 -38.51 -7.14 53.41
C PRO A 219 -37.86 -8.14 54.36
N GLY A 220 -37.68 -7.69 55.60
CA GLY A 220 -37.59 -8.56 56.77
C GLY A 220 -38.99 -8.90 57.32
N THR A 221 -39.06 -10.08 57.95
CA THR A 221 -39.92 -10.51 59.09
C THR A 221 -41.44 -10.33 59.05
N THR A 222 -42.19 -11.43 59.20
CA THR A 222 -43.17 -11.81 60.27
C THR A 222 -44.04 -12.99 59.78
N THR A 223 -44.01 -14.18 60.40
CA THR A 223 -44.92 -14.72 61.46
C THR A 223 -46.34 -15.13 60.97
N SER A 224 -46.79 -16.29 61.50
CA SER A 224 -48.17 -16.83 61.63
C SER A 224 -48.72 -17.72 60.49
N GLN A 225 -48.96 -19.03 60.76
CA GLN A 225 -50.26 -19.67 61.16
C GLN A 225 -51.09 -20.04 59.90
N GLU A 226 -51.79 -21.17 59.68
CA GLU A 226 -52.31 -22.34 60.40
C GLU A 226 -52.53 -23.47 59.36
N GLY A 227 -52.68 -24.73 59.81
CA GLY A 227 -53.30 -25.81 59.03
C GLY A 227 -52.56 -27.14 59.05
#